data_AF-A0A955PG70-F1
#
_entry.id   AF-A0A955PG70-F1
#
_cell.length_a   1.000
_cell.length_b   1.000
_cell.length_c   1.000
_cell.angle_alpha   90.00
_cell.angle_beta   90.00
_cell.angle_gamma   90.00
#
_symmetry.space_group_name_H-M   'P 1'
#
loop_
_entity.id
_entity.type
_entity.pdbx_description
1 polymer ?
#
loop_
_entity_poly.entity_id
_entity_poly.type
_entity_poly.pdbx_seq_one_letter_code
_entity_poly.pdbx_strand_id
1 'polypeptide(L)' 'ENWDGQSTRPYNIPLRSLYSKDVNNLLMAGRPISCSYVAFSSTRVLCTGSVVGQAVGAAAALCIKH' A
#
# COMPACT_ATOMS: atom_id res chain seq x y z
N GLU A 1 1.59 -28.06 24.24
CA GLU A 1 2.04 -27.73 22.88
C GLU A 1 1.06 -26.70 22.33
N ASN A 2 1.30 -25.44 22.67
CA ASN A 2 0.32 -24.38 22.44
C ASN A 2 0.62 -23.77 21.08
N TRP A 3 -0.18 -24.15 20.09
CA TRP A 3 -0.26 -23.45 18.81
C TRP A 3 -1.27 -22.33 18.96
N ASP A 4 -0.95 -21.31 19.76
CA ASP A 4 -1.62 -20.02 19.72
C ASP A 4 -1.38 -19.45 18.32
N GLY A 5 -2.34 -19.72 17.43
CA GLY A 5 -2.31 -19.31 16.03
C GLY A 5 -1.96 -17.84 15.93
N GLN A 6 -0.71 -17.56 15.56
CA GLN A 6 -0.18 -16.21 15.44
C GLN A 6 -0.82 -15.56 14.21
N SER A 7 -2.06 -15.09 14.37
CA SER A 7 -2.73 -14.27 13.38
C SER A 7 -2.02 -12.92 13.34
N THR A 8 -1.32 -12.65 12.24
CA THR A 8 -0.69 -11.35 12.00
C THR A 8 -1.74 -10.25 12.18
N ARG A 9 -1.46 -9.30 13.09
CA ARG A 9 -2.40 -8.21 13.37
C ARG A 9 -2.71 -7.44 12.07
N PRO A 10 -4.00 -7.15 11.79
CA PRO A 10 -4.36 -6.37 10.62
C PRO A 10 -3.73 -4.97 10.72
N TYR A 11 -3.26 -4.46 9.59
CA TYR A 11 -2.61 -3.17 9.48
C TYR A 11 -3.12 -2.44 8.24
N ASN A 12 -3.05 -1.11 8.28
CA ASN A 12 -3.41 -0.26 7.15
C ASN A 12 -2.16 0.07 6.33
N ILE A 13 -2.35 0.24 5.02
CA ILE A 13 -1.30 0.74 4.13
C ILE A 13 -1.38 2.27 4.12
N PRO A 14 -0.38 2.98 4.63
CA PRO A 14 -0.43 4.44 4.69
C PRO A 14 -0.19 5.04 3.30
N LEU A 15 -0.84 6.17 3.01
CA LEU A 15 -0.68 6.88 1.73
C LEU A 15 0.79 7.22 1.44
N ARG A 16 1.61 7.45 2.48
CA ARG A 16 3.04 7.75 2.33
C ARG A 16 3.87 6.64 1.71
N SER A 17 3.39 5.40 1.77
CA SER A 17 4.04 4.27 1.11
C SER A 17 3.79 4.25 -0.40
N LEU A 18 2.84 5.05 -0.87
CA LEU A 18 2.31 5.03 -2.24
C LEU A 18 2.84 6.16 -3.12
N TYR A 19 3.57 7.14 -2.56
CA TYR A 19 4.15 8.24 -3.34
C TYR A 19 5.67 8.22 -3.31
N SER A 20 6.30 8.67 -4.39
CA SER A 20 7.75 8.80 -4.47
C SER A 20 8.22 10.05 -3.73
N LYS A 21 9.25 9.91 -2.89
CA LYS A 21 9.92 11.05 -2.26
C LYS A 21 10.78 11.85 -3.25
N ASP A 22 11.37 11.16 -4.22
CA ASP A 22 12.42 11.71 -5.08
C ASP A 22 11.91 12.19 -6.43
N VAL A 23 10.82 11.60 -6.93
CA VAL A 23 10.22 11.94 -8.23
C VAL A 23 8.87 12.59 -8.01
N ASN A 24 8.75 13.84 -8.42
CA ASN A 24 7.49 14.57 -8.35
C ASN A 24 6.43 13.96 -9.26
N ASN A 25 5.17 14.04 -8.83
CA ASN A 25 4.01 13.51 -9.56
C ASN A 25 4.10 11.99 -9.88
N LEU A 26 4.82 11.23 -9.06
CA LEU A 26 4.92 9.78 -9.18
C LEU A 26 4.24 9.08 -8.01
N LEU A 27 3.16 8.38 -8.31
CA LEU A 27 2.44 7.50 -7.40
C LEU A 27 2.57 6.04 -7.86
N MET A 28 2.52 5.12 -6.91
CA MET A 28 2.77 3.70 -7.11
C MET A 28 1.72 2.88 -6.37
N ALA A 29 1.26 1.79 -6.97
CA ALA A 29 0.30 0.87 -6.37
C ALA A 29 0.74 -0.59 -6.58
N GLY A 30 0.51 -1.44 -5.56
CA GLY A 30 0.84 -2.86 -5.62
C GLY A 30 2.31 -3.16 -5.31
N ARG A 31 2.99 -3.93 -6.18
CA ARG A 31 4.38 -4.37 -5.97
C ARG A 31 5.43 -3.25 -5.82
N PRO A 32 5.37 -2.11 -6.53
CA PRO A 32 6.42 -1.09 -6.45
C PRO A 32 6.34 -0.18 -5.21
N ILE A 33 5.40 -0.40 -4.27
CA ILE A 33 5.20 0.49 -3.13
C ILE A 33 6.21 0.25 -2.00
N SER A 34 6.51 1.30 -1.23
CA SER A 34 7.44 1.23 -0.10
C SER A 34 6.84 0.44 1.07
N CYS A 35 7.31 -0.78 1.29
CA CYS A 35 6.80 -1.69 2.30
C CYS A 35 7.91 -2.50 2.98
N SER A 36 7.65 -2.95 4.20
CA SER A 36 8.53 -3.87 4.92
C SER A 36 8.41 -5.29 4.36
N TYR A 37 9.38 -6.15 4.67
CA TYR A 37 9.38 -7.55 4.22
C TYR A 37 8.08 -8.29 4.55
N VAL A 38 7.56 -8.10 5.78
CA VAL A 38 6.30 -8.71 6.22
C VAL A 38 5.09 -8.17 5.46
N ALA A 39 5.09 -6.89 5.12
CA ALA A 39 4.00 -6.26 4.39
C ALA A 39 4.04 -6.53 2.89
N PHE A 40 5.23 -6.82 2.34
CA PHE A 40 5.45 -7.06 0.92
C PHE A 40 4.73 -8.31 0.40
N SER A 41 4.36 -9.26 1.26
CA SER A 41 3.50 -10.38 0.84
C SER A 41 2.07 -9.91 0.54
N SER A 42 1.52 -9.05 1.41
CA SER A 42 0.13 -8.58 1.31
C SER A 42 -0.11 -7.64 0.14
N THR A 43 0.91 -6.89 -0.31
CA THR A 43 0.78 -5.98 -1.47
C THR A 43 0.66 -6.72 -2.80
N ARG A 44 0.93 -8.03 -2.82
CA ARG A 44 0.78 -8.91 -4.00
C ARG A 44 -0.61 -9.55 -4.09
N VAL A 45 -1.39 -9.47 -3.01
CA VAL A 45 -2.77 -9.98 -2.97
C VAL A 45 -3.66 -9.03 -3.77
N LEU A 46 -4.42 -9.57 -4.72
CA LEU A 46 -5.27 -8.80 -5.64
C LEU A 46 -6.20 -7.84 -4.90
N CYS A 47 -6.91 -8.31 -3.86
CA CYS A 47 -7.85 -7.47 -3.09
C CYS A 47 -7.14 -6.23 -2.50
N THR A 48 -5.99 -6.42 -1.86
CA THR A 48 -5.18 -5.31 -1.32
C THR A 48 -4.71 -4.39 -2.43
N GLY A 49 -4.24 -4.94 -3.54
CA GLY A 49 -3.79 -4.18 -4.71
C GLY A 49 -4.89 -3.32 -5.33
N SER A 50 -6.12 -3.85 -5.44
CA SER A 50 -7.28 -3.11 -5.94
C SER A 50 -7.63 -1.92 -5.04
N VAL A 51 -7.66 -2.12 -3.72
CA VAL A 51 -7.95 -1.05 -2.75
C VAL A 51 -6.86 0.03 -2.78
N VAL A 52 -5.59 -0.37 -2.83
CA VAL A 52 -4.45 0.56 -2.94
C VAL A 52 -4.50 1.33 -4.26
N GLY A 53 -4.83 0.67 -5.38
CA GLY A 53 -4.96 1.32 -6.68
C GLY A 53 -6.06 2.38 -6.70
N GLN A 54 -7.21 2.08 -6.09
CA GLN A 54 -8.29 3.06 -5.93
C GLN A 54 -7.85 4.26 -5.07
N ALA A 55 -7.16 4.01 -3.95
CA ALA A 55 -6.66 5.07 -3.08
C ALA A 55 -5.65 5.97 -3.82
N VAL A 56 -4.74 5.39 -4.61
CA VAL A 56 -3.78 6.14 -5.44
C VAL A 56 -4.48 6.98 -6.49
N GLY A 57 -5.48 6.44 -7.19
CA GLY A 57 -6.24 7.19 -8.19
C GLY A 57 -6.98 8.38 -7.59
N ALA A 58 -7.60 8.20 -6.41
CA ALA A 58 -8.25 9.28 -5.69
C ALA A 58 -7.25 10.35 -5.23
N ALA A 59 -6.09 9.93 -4.70
CA ALA A 59 -5.03 10.84 -4.31
C ALA A 59 -4.49 11.64 -5.51
N ALA A 60 -4.27 10.99 -6.67
CA ALA A 60 -3.82 11.65 -7.89
C ALA A 60 -4.81 12.74 -8.35
N ALA A 61 -6.12 12.44 -8.33
CA ALA A 61 -7.15 13.42 -8.68
C ALA A 61 -7.17 14.62 -7.72
N LEU A 62 -6.95 14.38 -6.42
CA LEU A 62 -6.81 15.46 -5.43
C LEU A 62 -5.56 16.31 -5.66
N CYS A 63 -4.42 15.69 -5.98
CA CYS A 63 -3.17 16.39 -6.29
C CYS A 63 -3.22 17.24 -7.57
N ILE A 64 -4.14 16.96 -8.50
CA ILE A 64 -4.36 17.80 -9.69
C ILE A 64 -5.26 18.99 -9.37
N LYS A 65 -6.21 18.82 -8.44
CA LYS A 65 -7.17 19.85 -8.07
C LYS A 65 -6.57 20.94 -7.18
N HIS A 66 -5.56 20.59 -6.38
CA HIS A 66 -4.86 21.45 -5.43
C HIS A 66 -3.47 21.81 -5.93
#